data_AF-A0A0D6JWU3-F1
#
_entry.id   AF-A0A0D6JWU3-F1
#
_cell.length_a   1.000
_cell.length_b   1.000
_cell.length_c   1.000
_cell.angle_alpha   90.00
_cell.angle_beta   90.00
_cell.angle_gamma   90.00
#
_symmetry.space_group_name_H-M   'P 1'
#
loop_
_entity.id
_entity.type
_entity.pdbx_description
1 polymer ?
#
loop_
_entity_poly.entity_id
_entity_poly.type
_entity_poly.pdbx_seq_one_letter_code
_entity_poly.pdbx_strand_id
1 'polypeptide(L)' 'MSKAMQQATCSCGFSVTSENRNEVVKVIQGHAHDEHGKAMTRDDVLAMMRPA' A
#
# COMPACT_ATOMS: atom_id res chain seq x y z
N MET A 1 -22.20 8.97 -0.48
CA MET A 1 -21.32 8.23 -1.39
C MET A 1 -20.15 7.70 -0.57
N SER A 2 -20.16 6.43 -0.22
CA SER A 2 -19.05 5.80 0.50
C SER A 2 -17.83 5.76 -0.43
N LYS A 3 -16.65 6.15 0.04
CA LYS A 3 -15.43 6.08 -0.78
C LYS A 3 -15.06 4.62 -1.00
N ALA A 4 -14.60 4.28 -2.20
CA ALA A 4 -14.13 2.93 -2.48
C ALA A 4 -12.86 2.63 -1.66
N MET A 5 -12.88 1.51 -0.94
CA MET A 5 -11.73 1.01 -0.20
C MET A 5 -10.63 0.58 -1.18
N GLN A 6 -9.39 0.89 -0.84
CA GLN A 6 -8.21 0.48 -1.59
C GLN A 6 -7.36 -0.41 -0.72
N GLN A 7 -6.87 -1.51 -1.31
CA GLN A 7 -5.99 -2.45 -0.65
C GLN A 7 -4.69 -2.61 -1.43
N ALA A 8 -3.57 -2.73 -0.72
CA ALA A 8 -2.30 -3.19 -1.29
C ALA A 8 -1.72 -4.29 -0.39
N THR A 9 -1.05 -5.26 -1.01
CA THR A 9 -0.48 -6.41 -0.30
C THR A 9 0.97 -6.59 -0.71
N CYS A 10 1.87 -6.51 0.26
CA CYS A 10 3.29 -6.81 0.10
C CYS A 10 3.48 -8.32 -0.12
N SER A 11 4.54 -8.71 -0.82
CA SER A 11 4.86 -10.11 -1.08
C SER A 11 5.15 -10.95 0.18
N CYS A 12 5.46 -10.31 1.31
CA CYS A 12 5.63 -10.96 2.61
C CYS A 12 4.28 -11.29 3.30
N GLY A 13 3.15 -10.92 2.71
CA GLY A 13 1.80 -11.12 3.28
C GLY A 13 1.24 -9.93 4.05
N PHE A 14 2.02 -8.88 4.31
CA PHE A 14 1.51 -7.66 4.94
C PHE A 14 0.53 -6.93 4.00
N SER A 15 -0.67 -6.62 4.50
CA SER A 15 -1.72 -5.95 3.72
C SER A 15 -2.26 -4.72 4.44
N VAL A 16 -2.57 -3.68 3.67
CA VAL A 16 -3.17 -2.44 4.17
C VAL A 16 -4.40 -2.14 3.34
N THR A 17 -5.51 -1.83 4.02
CA THR A 17 -6.79 -1.47 3.39
C THR A 17 -7.30 -0.16 3.97
N SER A 18 -7.59 0.84 3.14
CA SER A 18 -8.09 2.16 3.56
C SER A 18 -8.90 2.85 2.46
N GLU A 19 -9.83 3.73 2.82
CA GLU A 19 -10.50 4.66 1.90
C GLU A 19 -9.54 5.72 1.33
N ASN A 20 -8.39 5.93 1.99
CA ASN A 20 -7.39 6.90 1.60
C ASN A 20 -6.21 6.25 0.89
N ARG A 21 -6.16 6.42 -0.44
CA ARG A 21 -5.04 5.99 -1.30
C ARG A 21 -3.67 6.36 -0.74
N ASN A 22 -3.51 7.59 -0.26
CA ASN A 22 -2.21 8.09 0.19
C ASN A 22 -1.75 7.41 1.48
N GLU A 23 -2.70 6.97 2.32
CA GLU A 23 -2.39 6.20 3.52
C GLU A 23 -1.83 4.83 3.15
N VAL A 24 -2.51 4.11 2.23
CA VAL A 24 -2.04 2.81 1.75
C VAL A 24 -0.63 2.93 1.14
N VAL A 25 -0.37 3.96 0.33
CA VAL A 25 0.96 4.24 -0.22
C VAL A 25 1.99 4.41 0.91
N LYS A 26 1.72 5.32 1.85
CA LYS A 26 2.65 5.65 2.93
C LYS A 26 2.98 4.42 3.78
N VAL A 27 1.98 3.62 4.15
CA VAL A 27 2.18 2.46 5.01
C VAL A 27 2.95 1.35 4.31
N ILE A 28 2.65 1.06 3.03
CA ILE A 28 3.41 0.05 2.27
C ILE A 28 4.85 0.50 2.02
N GLN A 29 5.07 1.78 1.68
CA GLN A 29 6.43 2.30 1.51
C GLN A 29 7.23 2.22 2.82
N GLY A 30 6.62 2.62 3.94
CA GLY A 30 7.23 2.50 5.27
C GLY A 30 7.58 1.04 5.59
N HIS A 31 6.63 0.13 5.45
CA HIS A 31 6.86 -1.30 5.63
C HIS A 31 8.00 -1.84 4.76
N ALA A 32 8.02 -1.49 3.47
CA ALA A 32 9.08 -1.92 2.55
C ALA A 32 10.47 -1.40 2.98
N HIS A 33 10.54 -0.14 3.44
CA HIS A 33 11.78 0.47 3.89
C HIS A 33 12.24 -0.10 5.24
N ASP A 34 11.36 -0.14 6.22
CA ASP A 34 11.68 -0.47 7.61
C ASP A 34 11.94 -1.98 7.80
N GLU A 35 11.13 -2.84 7.18
CA GLU A 35 11.22 -4.30 7.37
C GLU A 35 12.11 -4.99 6.35
N HIS A 36 12.26 -4.42 5.14
CA HIS A 36 12.99 -5.06 4.05
C HIS A 36 14.18 -4.22 3.53
N GLY A 37 14.40 -3.01 4.07
CA GLY A 37 15.43 -2.10 3.57
C GLY A 37 15.21 -1.65 2.12
N LYS A 38 13.99 -1.81 1.59
CA LYS A 38 13.66 -1.62 0.18
C LYS A 38 12.94 -0.30 -0.02
N ALA A 39 13.53 0.59 -0.82
CA ALA A 39 12.82 1.77 -1.30
C ALA A 39 11.77 1.37 -2.34
N MET A 40 10.53 1.85 -2.16
CA MET A 40 9.46 1.73 -3.14
C MET A 40 8.97 3.12 -3.52
N THR A 41 8.71 3.34 -4.80
CA THR A 41 8.09 4.58 -5.27
C THR A 41 6.58 4.54 -5.03
N ARG A 42 5.93 5.71 -5.15
CA ARG A 42 4.46 5.79 -5.09
C ARG A 42 3.83 4.91 -6.17
N ASP A 43 4.35 4.96 -7.39
CA ASP A 43 3.79 4.24 -8.53
C ASP A 43 3.92 2.72 -8.38
N ASP A 44 5.02 2.25 -7.77
CA ASP A 44 5.17 0.83 -7.42
C ASP A 44 4.04 0.35 -6.51
N VAL A 45 3.71 1.13 -5.47
CA VAL A 45 2.61 0.76 -4.57
C VAL A 45 1.26 0.88 -5.27
N LEU A 46 1.06 1.90 -6.11
CA LEU A 46 -0.18 2.06 -6.88
C LEU A 46 -0.42 0.88 -7.84
N ALA A 47 0.63 0.31 -8.43
CA ALA A 47 0.54 -0.87 -9.29
C ALA A 47 0.14 -2.15 -8.52
N MET A 48 0.38 -2.18 -7.21
CA MET A 48 -0.05 -3.28 -6.32
C MET A 48 -1.48 -3.12 -5.82
N MET A 49 -2.05 -1.91 -5.93
CA MET A 49 -3.37 -1.62 -5.39
C MET A 49 -4.48 -2.31 -6.15
N ARG A 50 -5.48 -2.77 -5.39
CA ARG A 50 -6.73 -3.30 -5.90
C ARG A 50 -7.90 -2.66 -5.15
N PRO A 51 -9.08 -2.54 -5.78
CA PRO A 51 -10.32 -2.31 -5.03
C PRO A 51 -10.45 -3.43 -3.99
N ALA A 52 -10.75 -3.06 -2.74
CA ALA A 52 -10.99 -4.03 -1.67
C ALA A 52 -12.44 -4.51 -1.67
#